data_AF-A0A2T2U9J5-F1
#
_entry.id   AF-A0A2T2U9J5-F1
#
_cell.length_a   1.000
_cell.length_b   1.000
_cell.length_c   1.000
_cell.angle_alpha   90.00
_cell.angle_beta   90.00
_cell.angle_gamma   90.00
#
_symmetry.space_group_name_H-M   'P 1'
#
loop_
_entity.id
_entity.type
_entity.pdbx_description
1 polymer ?
#
loop_
_entity_poly.entity_id
_entity_poly.type
_entity_poly.pdbx_seq_one_letter_code
_entity_poly.pdbx_strand_id
1 'polypeptide(L)'
;MRCIFYLVAFALLTAPSGALAQSSTSLDADDGALHHIVGGKPATLFQKPDSTSRAYVELDFQEPVRVVEQAEDGWREVTTRDGARGFVRANALSNVWIRIDKREQVVQVLRGARLVRTFPADFGTNVFADKQRRGSLTAPDHWRTPEGRFFIVEKNSNSEFHRALVLNYPTAEDARRGLRNDLISRGEYEAITRADSARTRPPMDTALGGLIEIHGDGTGGTANWTHGCVALRNEAIDWLWLRTRVGTPVVIEP
;
A
#
# COMPACT_ATOMS: atom_id res chain seq x y z
N MET A 1 60.54 11.55 14.21
CA MET A 1 59.67 12.64 14.72
C MET A 1 58.55 12.02 15.54
N ARG A 2 58.50 12.35 16.84
CA ARG A 2 57.52 11.86 17.82
C ARG A 2 56.46 12.96 18.04
N CYS A 3 55.18 12.61 18.06
CA CYS A 3 54.09 13.39 18.66
C CYS A 3 53.21 12.36 19.40
N ILE A 4 53.44 12.11 20.69
CA ILE A 4 52.89 12.78 21.88
C ILE A 4 51.37 12.63 22.00
N PHE A 5 51.00 11.78 22.97
CA PHE A 5 49.69 11.50 23.53
C PHE A 5 49.12 12.72 24.30
N TYR A 6 47.79 12.88 24.28
CA TYR A 6 47.05 13.45 25.41
C TYR A 6 45.85 12.54 25.72
N LEU A 7 45.95 11.85 26.88
CA LEU A 7 44.81 11.26 27.57
C LEU A 7 44.01 12.38 28.23
N VAL A 8 42.69 12.41 28.01
CA VAL A 8 41.76 13.11 28.90
C VAL A 8 40.93 12.05 29.60
N ALA A 9 41.11 11.98 30.92
CA ALA A 9 40.33 11.16 31.83
C ALA A 9 38.95 11.79 32.02
N PHE A 10 37.88 11.01 31.81
CA PHE A 10 36.54 11.37 32.26
C PHE A 10 36.16 10.50 33.46
N ALA A 11 35.84 11.18 34.56
CA ALA A 11 35.44 10.60 35.82
C ALA A 11 34.10 9.85 35.71
N LEU A 12 34.08 8.64 36.28
CA LEU A 12 32.89 7.87 36.57
C LEU A 12 32.12 8.54 37.72
N LEU A 13 30.92 9.05 37.41
CA LEU A 13 29.91 9.41 38.41
C LEU A 13 28.77 8.40 38.29
N THR A 14 28.66 7.53 39.29
CA THR A 14 27.57 6.59 39.50
C THR A 14 26.31 7.35 39.95
N ALA A 15 25.25 7.31 39.16
CA ALA A 15 23.92 7.76 39.55
C ALA A 15 23.07 6.56 40.06
N PRO A 16 22.19 6.76 41.05
CA PRO A 16 21.47 5.67 41.71
C PRO A 16 20.33 5.12 40.85
N SER A 17 20.05 3.84 41.08
CA SER A 17 18.94 3.07 40.51
C SER A 17 17.58 3.72 40.83
N GLY A 18 16.96 4.31 39.82
CA GLY A 18 15.56 4.69 39.82
C GLY A 18 14.78 3.75 38.91
N ALA A 19 13.99 2.85 39.49
CA ALA A 19 13.05 2.02 38.76
C ALA A 19 12.02 2.93 38.06
N LEU A 20 12.16 3.09 36.75
CA LEU A 20 11.11 3.67 35.93
C LEU A 20 10.01 2.62 35.83
N ALA A 21 8.93 2.87 36.57
CA ALA A 21 7.67 2.17 36.41
C ALA A 21 7.29 2.21 34.94
N GLN A 22 7.37 1.06 34.28
CA GLN A 22 6.74 0.85 32.98
C GLN A 22 5.24 0.99 33.21
N SER A 23 4.73 2.17 32.91
CA SER A 23 3.31 2.40 32.66
C SER A 23 2.94 1.52 31.47
N SER A 24 2.53 0.28 31.76
CA SER A 24 1.89 -0.63 30.84
C SER A 24 0.51 -0.06 30.50
N THR A 25 0.45 0.94 29.64
CA THR A 25 -0.77 1.22 28.88
C THR A 25 -0.88 0.11 27.85
N SER A 26 -1.69 -0.89 28.19
CA SER A 26 -2.13 -1.97 27.33
C SER A 26 -2.48 -1.43 25.93
N LEU A 27 -1.70 -1.83 24.92
CA LEU A 27 -2.07 -1.71 23.50
C LEU A 27 -3.16 -2.72 23.11
N ASP A 28 -3.88 -3.25 24.10
CA ASP A 28 -5.04 -4.11 23.95
C ASP A 28 -6.29 -3.26 24.10
N ALA A 29 -6.59 -2.51 23.05
CA ALA A 29 -7.94 -2.03 22.79
C ALA A 29 -8.12 -2.03 21.26
N ASP A 30 -9.01 -2.89 20.80
CA ASP A 30 -9.69 -2.77 19.51
C ASP A 30 -10.60 -1.53 19.56
N ASP A 31 -9.99 -0.36 19.82
CA ASP A 31 -10.63 0.95 19.88
C ASP A 31 -10.98 1.37 18.45
N GLY A 32 -12.09 0.83 17.97
CA GLY A 32 -12.68 1.11 16.66
C GLY A 32 -11.68 1.21 15.52
N ALA A 33 -10.92 0.13 15.28
CA ALA A 33 -9.85 0.11 14.29
C ALA A 33 -10.34 0.67 12.94
N LEU A 34 -9.54 1.54 12.33
CA LEU A 34 -9.85 2.12 11.03
C LEU A 34 -9.81 1.02 9.96
N HIS A 35 -10.94 0.78 9.33
CA HIS A 35 -11.11 -0.09 8.17
C HIS A 35 -11.35 0.77 6.93
N HIS A 36 -11.26 0.14 5.76
CA HIS A 36 -11.59 0.74 4.48
C HIS A 36 -12.39 -0.25 3.63
N ILE A 37 -13.20 0.29 2.72
CA ILE A 37 -13.98 -0.51 1.77
C ILE A 37 -13.06 -1.17 0.72
N VAL A 38 -13.26 -2.47 0.48
CA VAL A 38 -12.53 -3.31 -0.49
C VAL A 38 -13.48 -4.15 -1.35
N GLY A 39 -12.97 -4.74 -2.43
CA GLY A 39 -13.73 -5.70 -3.26
C GLY A 39 -14.13 -5.18 -4.65
N GLY A 40 -13.59 -4.03 -5.07
CA GLY A 40 -13.76 -3.50 -6.43
C GLY A 40 -15.15 -2.95 -6.76
N LYS A 41 -16.05 -2.83 -5.77
CA LYS A 41 -17.36 -2.17 -5.88
C LYS A 41 -17.60 -1.32 -4.63
N PRO A 42 -18.37 -0.21 -4.73
CA PRO A 42 -18.87 0.50 -3.57
C PRO A 42 -19.62 -0.44 -2.63
N ALA A 43 -19.53 -0.20 -1.33
CA ALA A 43 -20.27 -0.95 -0.33
C ALA A 43 -21.50 -0.15 0.10
N THR A 44 -22.64 -0.82 0.22
CA THR A 44 -23.84 -0.16 0.74
C THR A 44 -23.80 -0.14 2.26
N LEU A 45 -24.04 1.04 2.85
CA LEU A 45 -24.34 1.22 4.26
C LEU A 45 -25.85 1.09 4.49
N PHE A 46 -26.23 0.16 5.36
CA PHE A 46 -27.62 -0.14 5.68
C PHE A 46 -27.99 0.40 7.06
N GLN A 47 -29.27 0.73 7.27
CA GLN A 47 -29.74 1.15 8.61
C GLN A 47 -29.89 -0.03 9.57
N LYS A 48 -30.00 -1.26 9.03
CA LYS A 48 -30.15 -2.52 9.77
C LYS A 48 -29.21 -3.56 9.19
N PRO A 49 -28.84 -4.63 9.92
CA PRO A 49 -28.03 -5.72 9.40
C PRO A 49 -28.84 -6.66 8.47
N ASP A 50 -29.55 -6.08 7.50
CA ASP A 50 -30.33 -6.81 6.51
C ASP A 50 -30.21 -6.14 5.15
N SER A 51 -30.25 -6.93 4.08
CA SER A 51 -30.12 -6.45 2.69
C SER A 51 -31.43 -5.99 2.07
N THR A 52 -32.53 -6.01 2.83
CA THR A 52 -33.88 -5.65 2.38
C THR A 52 -34.28 -4.23 2.78
N SER A 53 -33.59 -3.68 3.77
CA SER A 53 -33.73 -2.33 4.25
C SER A 53 -33.21 -1.35 3.20
N ARG A 54 -33.86 -0.19 3.10
CA ARG A 54 -33.53 0.84 2.11
C ARG A 54 -32.04 1.21 2.26
N ALA A 55 -31.29 1.12 1.16
CA ALA A 55 -29.91 1.59 1.07
C ALA A 55 -29.85 3.04 1.57
N TYR A 56 -28.99 3.30 2.56
CA TYR A 56 -28.90 4.61 3.20
C TYR A 56 -27.84 5.48 2.55
N VAL A 57 -26.62 4.94 2.39
CA VAL A 57 -25.45 5.62 1.82
C VAL A 57 -24.62 4.61 1.03
N GLU A 58 -24.09 4.99 -0.14
CA GLU A 58 -23.02 4.23 -0.80
C GLU A 58 -21.67 4.70 -0.26
N LEU A 59 -20.87 3.74 0.22
CA LEU A 59 -19.50 3.99 0.67
C LEU A 59 -18.56 3.73 -0.50
N ASP A 60 -17.83 4.77 -0.87
CA ASP A 60 -16.83 4.70 -1.90
C ASP A 60 -15.71 3.72 -1.56
N PHE A 61 -15.02 3.30 -2.60
CA PHE A 61 -13.85 2.45 -2.47
C PHE A 61 -12.74 3.14 -1.67
N GLN A 62 -12.15 2.39 -0.72
CA GLN A 62 -11.22 2.87 0.29
C GLN A 62 -11.78 3.91 1.27
N GLU A 63 -13.11 4.15 1.28
CA GLU A 63 -13.73 5.03 2.28
C GLU A 63 -13.40 4.52 3.68
N PRO A 64 -12.75 5.35 4.52
CA PRO A 64 -12.31 4.93 5.84
C PRO A 64 -13.49 4.95 6.81
N VAL A 65 -13.68 3.84 7.51
CA VAL A 65 -14.74 3.67 8.49
C VAL A 65 -14.18 3.12 9.80
N ARG A 66 -14.79 3.48 10.92
CA ARG A 66 -14.50 2.86 12.22
C ARG A 66 -15.50 1.74 12.44
N VAL A 67 -15.03 0.55 12.77
CA VAL A 67 -15.92 -0.54 13.20
C VAL A 67 -16.31 -0.28 14.65
N VAL A 68 -17.61 -0.24 14.92
CA VAL A 68 -18.16 0.02 16.27
C VAL A 68 -18.41 -1.30 16.99
N GLU A 69 -19.05 -2.26 16.32
CA GLU A 69 -19.42 -3.55 16.91
C GLU A 69 -19.50 -4.66 15.84
N GLN A 70 -19.31 -5.91 16.29
CA GLN A 70 -19.67 -7.07 15.49
C GLN A 70 -21.17 -7.32 15.57
N ALA A 71 -21.86 -7.31 14.43
CA ALA A 71 -23.24 -7.76 14.36
C ALA A 71 -23.31 -9.22 13.91
N GLU A 72 -24.44 -9.87 14.16
CA GLU A 72 -24.72 -11.24 13.72
C GLU A 72 -24.65 -11.38 12.18
N ASP A 73 -24.52 -12.61 11.69
CA ASP A 73 -24.61 -12.96 10.26
C ASP A 73 -23.64 -12.21 9.31
N GLY A 74 -22.43 -11.93 9.80
CA GLY A 74 -21.36 -11.35 8.99
C GLY A 74 -21.53 -9.86 8.70
N TRP A 75 -22.28 -9.16 9.55
CA TRP A 75 -22.39 -7.70 9.52
C TRP A 75 -21.43 -7.03 10.50
N ARG A 76 -21.10 -5.78 10.19
CA ARG A 76 -20.33 -4.88 11.05
C ARG A 76 -21.06 -3.57 11.12
N GLU A 77 -21.26 -3.09 12.34
CA GLU A 77 -21.68 -1.72 12.52
C GLU A 77 -20.45 -0.81 12.34
N VAL A 78 -20.61 0.25 11.56
CA VAL A 78 -19.54 1.19 11.25
C VAL A 78 -19.99 2.63 11.39
N THR A 79 -19.02 3.51 11.57
CA THR A 79 -19.20 4.97 11.48
C THR A 79 -18.23 5.55 10.45
N THR A 80 -18.75 6.38 9.55
CA THR A 80 -17.99 7.13 8.55
C THR A 80 -17.38 8.40 9.16
N ARG A 81 -16.51 9.10 8.42
CA ARG A 81 -15.87 10.34 8.91
C ARG A 81 -16.85 11.48 9.14
N ASP A 82 -17.90 11.58 8.33
CA ASP A 82 -18.96 12.58 8.44
C ASP A 82 -20.03 12.22 9.49
N GLY A 83 -19.86 11.10 10.20
CA GLY A 83 -20.69 10.70 11.33
C GLY A 83 -21.88 9.83 10.97
N ALA A 84 -22.05 9.42 9.70
CA ALA A 84 -23.06 8.44 9.34
C ALA A 84 -22.75 7.09 10.01
N ARG A 85 -23.77 6.47 10.60
CA ARG A 85 -23.68 5.20 11.30
C ARG A 85 -24.63 4.18 10.66
N GLY A 86 -24.16 2.95 10.49
CA GLY A 86 -24.96 1.88 9.91
C GLY A 86 -24.20 0.57 9.79
N PHE A 87 -24.75 -0.38 9.04
CA PHE A 87 -24.24 -1.73 8.91
C PHE A 87 -23.68 -1.97 7.51
N VAL A 88 -22.53 -2.63 7.45
CA VAL A 88 -21.89 -3.07 6.21
C VAL A 88 -21.47 -4.53 6.35
N ARG A 89 -21.40 -5.27 5.25
CA ARG A 89 -20.92 -6.65 5.27
C ARG A 89 -19.45 -6.69 5.68
N ALA A 90 -19.10 -7.59 6.60
CA ALA A 90 -17.73 -7.75 7.09
C ALA A 90 -16.73 -8.05 5.96
N ASN A 91 -17.16 -8.74 4.90
CA ASN A 91 -16.32 -9.05 3.74
C ASN A 91 -16.04 -7.85 2.83
N ALA A 92 -16.79 -6.74 2.96
CA ALA A 92 -16.52 -5.48 2.28
C ALA A 92 -15.49 -4.63 3.02
N LEU A 93 -15.11 -5.02 4.24
CA LEU A 93 -14.14 -4.32 5.07
C LEU A 93 -12.78 -4.99 5.07
N SER A 94 -11.74 -4.17 5.12
CA SER A 94 -10.37 -4.57 5.42
C SER A 94 -9.68 -3.47 6.22
N ASN A 95 -8.76 -3.85 7.10
CA ASN A 95 -7.79 -2.94 7.69
C ASN A 95 -6.35 -3.35 7.29
N VAL A 96 -6.21 -4.24 6.31
CA VAL A 96 -4.92 -4.66 5.76
C VAL A 96 -4.47 -3.72 4.65
N TRP A 97 -3.22 -3.25 4.72
CA TRP A 97 -2.59 -2.44 3.69
C TRP A 97 -1.10 -2.79 3.57
N ILE A 98 -0.49 -2.36 2.46
CA ILE A 98 0.91 -2.66 2.13
C ILE A 98 1.72 -1.36 2.17
N ARG A 99 2.89 -1.41 2.81
CA ARG A 99 3.94 -0.40 2.75
C ARG A 99 5.14 -1.01 2.05
N ILE A 100 5.66 -0.33 1.05
CA ILE A 100 6.86 -0.74 0.31
C ILE A 100 7.91 0.33 0.54
N ASP A 101 8.99 -0.08 1.20
CA ASP A 101 10.11 0.78 1.55
C ASP A 101 11.24 0.45 0.59
N LYS A 102 11.51 1.35 -0.37
CA LYS A 102 12.49 1.12 -1.43
C LYS A 102 13.91 1.22 -0.88
N ARG A 103 14.13 2.06 0.13
CA ARG A 103 15.42 2.20 0.81
C ARG A 103 15.83 0.93 1.53
N GLU A 104 14.93 0.37 2.33
CA GLU A 104 15.17 -0.87 3.06
C GLU A 104 14.92 -2.11 2.18
N GLN A 105 14.43 -1.91 0.95
CA GLN A 105 14.10 -2.94 -0.03
C GLN A 105 13.17 -4.03 0.52
N VAL A 106 12.07 -3.60 1.15
CA VAL A 106 11.10 -4.51 1.77
C VAL A 106 9.66 -4.19 1.41
N VAL A 107 8.84 -5.24 1.40
CA VAL A 107 7.38 -5.16 1.46
C VAL A 107 6.92 -5.48 2.87
N GLN A 108 6.26 -4.52 3.50
CA GLN A 108 5.65 -4.61 4.82
C GLN A 108 4.13 -4.72 4.68
N VAL A 109 3.53 -5.70 5.35
CA VAL A 109 2.08 -5.86 5.42
C VAL A 109 1.62 -5.42 6.80
N LEU A 110 0.68 -4.48 6.83
CA LEU A 110 0.15 -3.89 8.05
C LEU A 110 -1.32 -4.22 8.22
N ARG A 111 -1.77 -4.24 9.48
CA ARG A 111 -3.17 -4.31 9.88
C ARG A 111 -3.46 -3.14 10.82
N GLY A 112 -4.18 -2.12 10.34
CA GLY A 112 -4.22 -0.83 11.04
C GLY A 112 -2.80 -0.29 11.20
N ALA A 113 -2.40 0.06 12.43
CA ALA A 113 -1.04 0.49 12.75
C ALA A 113 -0.06 -0.68 13.02
N ARG A 114 -0.55 -1.92 13.12
CA ARG A 114 0.28 -3.07 13.51
C ARG A 114 1.00 -3.64 12.30
N LEU A 115 2.33 -3.72 12.36
CA LEU A 115 3.13 -4.50 11.42
C LEU A 115 2.79 -6.00 11.58
N VAL A 116 2.37 -6.64 10.50
CA VAL A 116 2.04 -8.08 10.48
C VAL A 116 3.23 -8.90 10.02
N ARG A 117 3.88 -8.47 8.92
CA ARG A 117 5.01 -9.19 8.34
C ARG A 117 5.83 -8.29 7.42
N THR A 118 7.11 -8.59 7.30
CA THR A 118 8.06 -7.96 6.38
C THR A 118 8.66 -9.01 5.46
N PHE A 119 8.82 -8.69 4.19
CA PHE A 119 9.44 -9.53 3.17
C PHE A 119 10.53 -8.75 2.44
N PRO A 120 11.73 -9.33 2.24
CA PRO A 120 12.71 -8.78 1.30
C PRO A 120 12.09 -8.70 -0.10
N ALA A 121 12.41 -7.64 -0.84
CA ALA A 121 11.85 -7.36 -2.14
C ALA A 121 12.92 -6.90 -3.13
N ASP A 122 12.70 -7.29 -4.39
CA ASP A 122 13.49 -6.88 -5.53
C ASP A 122 12.75 -5.76 -6.27
N PHE A 123 13.50 -4.85 -6.89
CA PHE A 123 12.96 -3.62 -7.48
C PHE A 123 13.49 -3.37 -8.89
N GLY A 124 13.07 -2.24 -9.48
CA GLY A 124 13.66 -1.72 -10.70
C GLY A 124 15.14 -1.37 -10.54
N THR A 125 15.90 -1.43 -11.63
CA THR A 125 17.38 -1.21 -11.64
C THR A 125 17.82 0.09 -10.96
N ASN A 126 17.07 1.17 -11.17
CA ASN A 126 17.29 2.45 -10.48
C ASN A 126 16.30 2.60 -9.33
N VAL A 127 16.57 1.90 -8.22
CA VAL A 127 15.68 1.83 -7.05
C VAL A 127 15.38 3.20 -6.48
N PHE A 128 16.38 4.02 -6.17
CA PHE A 128 16.16 5.24 -5.36
C PHE A 128 15.54 6.41 -6.13
N ALA A 129 15.14 6.21 -7.39
CA ALA A 129 14.49 7.23 -8.19
C ALA A 129 13.02 6.89 -8.43
N ASP A 130 12.17 7.91 -8.37
CA ASP A 130 10.77 7.78 -8.72
C ASP A 130 10.57 7.58 -10.24
N LYS A 131 9.52 6.85 -10.59
CA LYS A 131 9.13 6.59 -11.98
C LYS A 131 8.45 7.82 -12.57
N GLN A 132 9.05 8.32 -13.65
CA GLN A 132 8.55 9.49 -14.38
C GLN A 132 8.05 9.13 -15.78
N ARG A 133 8.60 8.06 -16.38
CA ARG A 133 8.24 7.60 -17.72
C ARG A 133 8.50 6.10 -17.90
N ARG A 134 8.01 5.56 -19.01
CA ARG A 134 8.31 4.20 -19.48
C ARG A 134 9.81 4.07 -19.79
N GLY A 135 10.40 2.96 -19.37
CA GLY A 135 11.75 2.58 -19.79
C GLY A 135 11.75 1.71 -21.03
N SER A 136 12.91 1.62 -21.67
CA SER A 136 13.15 0.83 -22.88
C SER A 136 14.58 0.28 -22.85
N LEU A 137 14.91 -0.61 -23.79
CA LEU A 137 16.30 -1.07 -23.97
C LEU A 137 17.28 0.08 -24.25
N THR A 138 16.81 1.16 -24.87
CA THR A 138 17.61 2.37 -25.15
C THR A 138 17.59 3.40 -24.01
N ALA A 139 16.69 3.23 -23.03
CA ALA A 139 16.58 4.09 -21.85
C ALA A 139 16.24 3.25 -20.60
N PRO A 140 17.13 2.32 -20.20
CA PRO A 140 16.88 1.38 -19.10
C PRO A 140 16.83 2.08 -17.74
N ASP A 141 17.43 3.26 -17.61
CA ASP A 141 17.39 4.08 -16.38
C ASP A 141 15.96 4.49 -15.96
N HIS A 142 14.97 4.40 -16.86
CA HIS A 142 13.57 4.65 -16.55
C HIS A 142 12.80 3.41 -16.08
N TRP A 143 13.46 2.26 -15.93
CA TRP A 143 12.94 1.08 -15.23
C TRP A 143 13.00 1.26 -13.72
N ARG A 144 12.17 2.18 -13.26
CA ARG A 144 12.03 2.60 -11.86
C ARG A 144 10.71 2.12 -11.30
N THR A 145 10.70 1.81 -10.00
CA THR A 145 9.48 1.56 -9.24
C THR A 145 8.89 2.90 -8.79
N PRO A 146 7.61 3.19 -9.08
CA PRO A 146 6.99 4.47 -8.73
C PRO A 146 6.86 4.63 -7.21
N GLU A 147 6.92 5.87 -6.75
CA GLU A 147 6.62 6.28 -5.38
C GLU A 147 5.22 6.91 -5.31
N GLY A 148 4.56 6.80 -4.17
CA GLY A 148 3.24 7.38 -3.95
C GLY A 148 2.22 6.40 -3.38
N ARG A 149 0.95 6.72 -3.59
CA ARG A 149 -0.20 5.99 -3.04
C ARG A 149 -0.94 5.27 -4.16
N PHE A 150 -1.06 3.97 -4.03
CA PHE A 150 -1.66 3.08 -4.99
C PHE A 150 -2.69 2.16 -4.33
N PHE A 151 -3.33 1.35 -5.15
CA PHE A 151 -4.14 0.23 -4.71
C PHE A 151 -4.05 -0.92 -5.70
N ILE A 152 -4.32 -2.13 -5.21
CA ILE A 152 -4.41 -3.31 -6.07
C ILE A 152 -5.67 -3.18 -6.93
N VAL A 153 -5.50 -2.99 -8.24
CA VAL A 153 -6.62 -2.87 -9.19
C VAL A 153 -7.02 -4.22 -9.78
N GLU A 154 -6.11 -5.20 -9.77
CA GLU A 154 -6.35 -6.56 -10.24
C GLU A 154 -5.44 -7.56 -9.52
N LYS A 155 -5.91 -8.80 -9.40
CA LYS A 155 -5.12 -9.94 -8.94
C LYS A 155 -5.03 -10.95 -10.08
N ASN A 156 -3.85 -11.11 -10.66
CA ASN A 156 -3.59 -12.05 -11.75
C ASN A 156 -2.97 -13.35 -11.21
N SER A 157 -3.75 -14.44 -11.22
CA SER A 157 -3.29 -15.76 -10.78
C SER A 157 -2.52 -16.53 -11.85
N ASN A 158 -2.55 -16.05 -13.09
CA ASN A 158 -1.91 -16.66 -14.25
C ASN A 158 -0.73 -15.81 -14.73
N SER A 159 -0.06 -15.13 -13.79
CA SER A 159 1.14 -14.34 -14.10
C SER A 159 2.25 -15.26 -14.57
N GLU A 160 3.09 -14.77 -15.49
CA GLU A 160 4.34 -15.45 -15.86
C GLU A 160 5.33 -15.51 -14.68
N PHE A 161 5.14 -14.69 -13.65
CA PHE A 161 5.95 -14.62 -12.43
C PHE A 161 5.20 -15.21 -11.22
N HIS A 162 4.62 -16.40 -11.37
CA HIS A 162 3.80 -17.14 -10.37
C HIS A 162 2.44 -16.50 -10.03
N ARG A 163 2.43 -15.28 -9.47
CA ARG A 163 1.21 -14.48 -9.18
C ARG A 163 1.55 -12.99 -9.24
N ALA A 164 0.59 -12.15 -9.61
CA ALA A 164 0.77 -10.70 -9.62
C ALA A 164 -0.41 -9.94 -8.99
N LEU A 165 -0.08 -8.93 -8.19
CA LEU A 165 -0.99 -7.91 -7.68
C LEU A 165 -0.74 -6.63 -8.49
N VAL A 166 -1.64 -6.31 -9.41
CA VAL A 166 -1.48 -5.18 -10.34
C VAL A 166 -1.87 -3.89 -9.63
N LEU A 167 -1.02 -2.87 -9.68
CA LEU A 167 -1.27 -1.56 -9.11
C LEU A 167 -1.97 -0.63 -10.10
N ASN A 168 -2.71 0.36 -9.60
CA ASN A 168 -3.36 1.40 -10.42
C ASN A 168 -2.37 2.48 -10.95
N TYR A 169 -1.10 2.15 -11.18
CA TYR A 169 -0.16 3.08 -11.81
C TYR A 169 -0.36 3.08 -13.34
N PRO A 170 -0.39 4.25 -14.00
CA PRO A 170 -0.25 5.60 -13.43
C PRO A 170 -1.51 6.13 -12.75
N THR A 171 -1.34 6.92 -11.69
CA THR A 171 -2.42 7.62 -10.95
C THR A 171 -2.75 8.98 -11.57
N ALA A 172 -3.80 9.63 -11.06
CA ALA A 172 -4.11 11.02 -11.45
C ALA A 172 -2.97 12.02 -11.10
N GLU A 173 -2.19 11.76 -10.05
CA GLU A 173 -1.01 12.56 -9.72
C GLU A 173 0.10 12.38 -10.74
N ASP A 174 0.36 11.14 -11.15
CA ASP A 174 1.31 10.78 -12.21
C ASP A 174 0.92 11.41 -13.54
N ALA A 175 -0.36 11.32 -13.91
CA ALA A 175 -0.88 11.95 -15.11
C ALA A 175 -0.70 13.48 -15.08
N ARG A 176 -1.02 14.13 -13.94
CA ARG A 176 -0.85 15.57 -13.80
C ARG A 176 0.62 15.98 -13.95
N ARG A 177 1.54 15.21 -13.36
CA ARG A 177 2.99 15.42 -13.51
C ARG A 177 3.44 15.21 -14.95
N GLY A 178 3.00 14.13 -15.58
CA GLY A 178 3.29 13.80 -16.97
C GLY A 178 2.84 14.88 -17.95
N LEU A 179 1.61 15.38 -17.79
CA LEU A 179 1.06 16.44 -18.64
C LEU A 179 1.84 17.75 -18.49
N ARG A 180 2.21 18.14 -17.26
CA ARG A 180 3.02 19.35 -17.02
C ARG A 180 4.42 19.28 -17.65
N ASN A 181 4.94 18.07 -17.81
CA ASN A 181 6.27 17.81 -18.33
C ASN A 181 6.25 17.39 -19.81
N ASP A 182 5.12 17.58 -20.50
CA ASP A 182 4.92 17.23 -21.92
C ASP A 182 5.21 15.76 -22.25
N LEU A 183 5.04 14.85 -21.28
CA LEU A 183 5.27 13.41 -21.45
C LEU A 183 4.06 12.67 -22.00
N ILE A 184 2.86 13.16 -21.69
CA ILE A 184 1.60 12.57 -22.14
C ILE A 184 0.71 13.62 -22.77
N SER A 185 -0.16 13.17 -23.65
CA SER A 185 -1.22 13.99 -24.25
C SER A 185 -2.31 14.37 -23.24
N ARG A 186 -3.10 15.40 -23.59
CA ARG A 186 -4.34 15.74 -22.86
C ARG A 186 -5.29 14.54 -22.78
N GLY A 187 -5.40 13.76 -23.85
CA GLY A 187 -6.27 12.58 -23.90
C GLY A 187 -5.85 11.47 -22.94
N GLU A 188 -4.55 11.18 -22.85
CA GLU A 188 -4.01 10.25 -21.85
C GLU A 188 -4.25 10.75 -20.43
N TYR A 189 -4.03 12.05 -20.17
CA TYR A 189 -4.31 12.66 -18.87
C TYR A 189 -5.77 12.46 -18.43
N GLU A 190 -6.72 12.75 -19.34
CA GLU A 190 -8.14 12.58 -19.08
C GLU A 190 -8.53 11.12 -18.88
N ALA A 191 -7.94 10.21 -19.66
CA ALA A 191 -8.19 8.77 -19.53
C ALA A 191 -7.71 8.22 -18.18
N ILE A 192 -6.50 8.59 -17.75
CA ILE A 192 -5.95 8.18 -16.45
C ILE A 192 -6.78 8.79 -15.31
N THR A 193 -7.08 10.08 -15.37
CA THR A 193 -7.87 10.76 -14.31
C THR A 193 -9.26 10.17 -14.18
N ARG A 194 -9.92 9.83 -15.29
CA ARG A 194 -11.23 9.16 -15.30
C ARG A 194 -11.14 7.77 -14.66
N ALA A 195 -10.10 7.00 -14.97
CA ALA A 195 -9.89 5.68 -14.37
C ALA A 195 -9.63 5.77 -12.86
N ASP A 196 -8.83 6.75 -12.42
CA ASP A 196 -8.53 6.99 -11.01
C ASP A 196 -9.79 7.38 -10.22
N SER A 197 -10.59 8.34 -10.71
CA SER A 197 -11.87 8.71 -10.11
C SER A 197 -12.86 7.54 -10.05
N ALA A 198 -12.88 6.70 -11.09
CA ALA A 198 -13.72 5.50 -11.13
C ALA A 198 -13.12 4.30 -10.36
N ARG A 199 -11.91 4.44 -9.81
CA ARG A 199 -11.15 3.37 -9.12
C ARG A 199 -10.98 2.11 -9.97
N THR A 200 -10.80 2.29 -11.28
CA THR A 200 -10.62 1.22 -12.26
C THR A 200 -9.19 1.20 -12.81
N ARG A 201 -8.89 0.22 -13.66
CA ARG A 201 -7.57 0.07 -14.30
C ARG A 201 -7.31 1.26 -15.23
N PRO A 202 -6.25 2.06 -15.01
CA PRO A 202 -5.87 3.10 -15.97
C PRO A 202 -5.33 2.47 -17.27
N PRO A 203 -5.19 3.26 -18.35
CA PRO A 203 -4.42 2.83 -19.50
C PRO A 203 -3.03 2.36 -19.07
N MET A 204 -2.69 1.12 -19.41
CA MET A 204 -1.44 0.46 -19.00
C MET A 204 -0.30 0.64 -20.03
N ASP A 205 -0.63 1.19 -21.19
CA ASP A 205 0.31 1.45 -22.28
C ASP A 205 0.46 2.95 -22.56
N THR A 206 0.92 3.70 -21.56
CA THR A 206 1.17 5.14 -21.71
C THR A 206 2.66 5.45 -21.77
N ALA A 207 3.01 6.69 -22.12
CA ALA A 207 4.38 7.19 -22.01
C ALA A 207 4.89 7.22 -20.55
N LEU A 208 4.00 7.25 -19.54
CA LEU A 208 4.38 7.11 -18.13
C LEU A 208 4.74 5.67 -17.76
N GLY A 209 4.38 4.71 -18.60
CA GLY A 209 4.40 3.28 -18.32
C GLY A 209 3.03 2.77 -17.89
N GLY A 210 3.04 1.65 -17.19
CA GLY A 210 1.89 0.91 -16.67
C GLY A 210 2.36 -0.49 -16.26
N LEU A 211 1.43 -1.37 -15.89
CA LEU A 211 1.72 -2.74 -15.44
C LEU A 211 2.80 -2.80 -14.34
N ILE A 212 2.70 -1.89 -13.37
CA ILE A 212 3.49 -2.01 -12.13
C ILE A 212 2.78 -3.00 -11.23
N GLU A 213 3.49 -4.06 -10.85
CA GLU A 213 2.93 -5.18 -10.11
C GLU A 213 3.78 -5.52 -8.88
N ILE A 214 3.15 -6.09 -7.86
CA ILE A 214 3.84 -6.89 -6.84
C ILE A 214 3.69 -8.35 -7.26
N HIS A 215 4.79 -9.03 -7.61
CA HIS A 215 4.73 -10.38 -8.16
C HIS A 215 5.68 -11.37 -7.48
N GLY A 216 5.62 -12.65 -7.89
CA GLY A 216 6.51 -13.72 -7.47
C GLY A 216 7.88 -13.69 -8.15
N ASP A 217 8.59 -14.81 -8.15
CA ASP A 217 9.90 -15.01 -8.79
C ASP A 217 10.99 -13.98 -8.42
N GLY A 218 10.81 -13.28 -7.30
CA GLY A 218 11.85 -12.49 -6.69
C GLY A 218 12.95 -13.37 -6.11
N THR A 219 14.19 -12.90 -6.19
CA THR A 219 15.37 -13.61 -5.67
C THR A 219 15.36 -13.73 -4.15
N GLY A 220 14.67 -12.81 -3.46
CA GLY A 220 14.72 -12.68 -2.00
C GLY A 220 16.06 -12.13 -1.48
N GLY A 221 16.95 -11.72 -2.38
CA GLY A 221 18.27 -11.16 -2.10
C GLY A 221 18.37 -9.67 -2.38
N THR A 222 17.24 -8.95 -2.42
CA THR A 222 17.20 -7.48 -2.66
C THR A 222 17.87 -7.09 -3.96
N ALA A 223 17.63 -7.86 -5.03
CA ALA A 223 18.19 -7.61 -6.35
C ALA A 223 17.39 -6.55 -7.11
N ASN A 224 18.06 -5.76 -7.96
CA ASN A 224 17.45 -4.64 -8.69
C ASN A 224 17.44 -4.94 -10.19
N TRP A 225 16.46 -5.72 -10.65
CA TRP A 225 16.43 -6.27 -12.00
C TRP A 225 15.11 -6.04 -12.75
N THR A 226 14.04 -5.65 -12.05
CA THR A 226 12.72 -5.54 -12.70
C THR A 226 12.66 -4.31 -13.61
N HIS A 227 11.60 -4.21 -14.42
CA HIS A 227 11.32 -3.01 -15.20
C HIS A 227 10.51 -1.94 -14.44
N GLY A 228 10.38 -2.11 -13.12
CA GLY A 228 9.65 -1.22 -12.21
C GLY A 228 8.72 -1.95 -11.24
N CYS A 229 8.48 -3.24 -11.43
CA CYS A 229 7.72 -4.08 -10.50
C CYS A 229 8.47 -4.31 -9.17
N VAL A 230 7.74 -4.84 -8.19
CA VAL A 230 8.26 -5.27 -6.89
C VAL A 230 8.16 -6.79 -6.83
N ALA A 231 9.30 -7.48 -6.90
CA ALA A 231 9.32 -8.94 -6.94
C ALA A 231 9.59 -9.53 -5.54
N LEU A 232 8.81 -10.53 -5.17
CA LEU A 232 8.90 -11.26 -3.91
C LEU A 232 9.17 -12.74 -4.20
N ARG A 233 9.69 -13.47 -3.22
CA ARG A 233 9.70 -14.94 -3.31
C ARG A 233 8.27 -15.49 -3.41
N ASN A 234 8.11 -16.64 -4.06
CA ASN A 234 6.80 -17.23 -4.34
C ASN A 234 5.97 -17.48 -3.05
N GLU A 235 6.61 -17.88 -1.96
CA GLU A 235 5.93 -18.10 -0.68
C GLU A 235 5.41 -16.78 -0.07
N ALA A 236 6.12 -15.68 -0.31
CA ALA A 236 5.73 -14.36 0.16
C ALA A 236 4.52 -13.84 -0.63
N ILE A 237 4.54 -13.92 -1.97
CA ILE A 237 3.40 -13.48 -2.78
C ILE A 237 2.17 -14.37 -2.56
N ASP A 238 2.32 -15.68 -2.35
CA ASP A 238 1.22 -16.58 -1.97
C ASP A 238 0.60 -16.17 -0.62
N TRP A 239 1.44 -15.80 0.34
CA TRP A 239 0.96 -15.33 1.65
C TRP A 239 0.20 -14.01 1.54
N LEU A 240 0.70 -13.05 0.74
CA LEU A 240 0.03 -11.78 0.43
C LEU A 240 -1.29 -12.04 -0.29
N TRP A 241 -1.30 -12.93 -1.28
CA TRP A 241 -2.46 -13.23 -2.12
C TRP A 241 -3.69 -13.62 -1.29
N LEU A 242 -3.52 -14.38 -0.22
CA LEU A 242 -4.64 -14.79 0.64
C LEU A 242 -5.16 -13.68 1.57
N ARG A 243 -4.42 -12.58 1.72
CA ARG A 243 -4.70 -11.51 2.71
C ARG A 243 -5.04 -10.17 2.09
N THR A 244 -4.80 -10.02 0.79
CA THR A 244 -5.10 -8.81 0.04
C THR A 244 -6.28 -9.03 -0.90
N ARG A 245 -7.01 -7.95 -1.18
CA ARG A 245 -8.14 -7.92 -2.10
C ARG A 245 -7.92 -6.80 -3.12
N VAL A 246 -8.69 -6.81 -4.20
CA VAL A 246 -8.79 -5.62 -5.05
C VAL A 246 -9.23 -4.46 -4.17
N GLY A 247 -8.43 -3.39 -4.18
CA GLY A 247 -8.56 -2.23 -3.33
C GLY A 247 -7.73 -2.15 -2.08
N THR A 248 -6.98 -3.20 -1.74
CA THR A 248 -5.97 -3.09 -0.70
C THR A 248 -5.03 -1.91 -1.02
N PRO A 249 -4.92 -0.91 -0.12
CA PRO A 249 -4.02 0.21 -0.29
C PRO A 249 -2.57 -0.24 -0.30
N VAL A 250 -1.77 0.40 -1.14
CA VAL A 250 -0.32 0.22 -1.25
C VAL A 250 0.33 1.59 -1.18
N VAL A 251 1.30 1.77 -0.29
CA VAL A 251 2.14 2.97 -0.27
C VAL A 251 3.55 2.54 -0.65
N ILE A 252 4.15 3.24 -1.61
CA ILE A 252 5.55 3.04 -1.99
C ILE A 252 6.29 4.32 -1.65
N GLU A 253 7.36 4.20 -0.88
CA GLU A 253 8.17 5.32 -0.41
C GLU A 253 9.66 5.12 -0.74
N PRO A 254 10.46 6.20 -0.71
CA PRO A 254 11.87 6.19 -1.09
C PRO A 254 12.75 5.21 -0.33
#